data_AF-A0AAD4KCF4-F1
#
_entry.id   AF-A0AAD4KCF4-F1
#
_cell.length_a   1.000
_cell.length_b   1.000
_cell.length_c   1.000
_cell.angle_alpha   90.00
_cell.angle_beta   90.00
_cell.angle_gamma   90.00
#
_symmetry.space_group_name_H-M   'P 1'
#
loop_
_entity.id
_entity.type
_entity.pdbx_description
1 polymer ?
#
loop_
_entity_poly.entity_id
_entity_poly.type
_entity_poly.pdbx_seq_one_letter_code
_entity_poly.pdbx_strand_id
1 'polypeptide(L)'
;IWASMRPYRVPHEEPKGSDARMAAAYRKAHSTDSERAPAELVIIHKGTFCSKCMMHITLCRTYGENLRKAEAAARDNAILKQKNQNIQHKLANQ
;
A
#
# COMPACT_ATOMS: atom_id res chain seq x y z
N ILE A 1 -32.08 -19.02 17.96
CA ILE A 1 -30.68 -18.76 17.52
C ILE A 1 -30.49 -17.32 17.01
N TRP A 2 -31.45 -16.73 16.28
CA TRP A 2 -31.30 -15.39 15.69
C TRP A 2 -31.67 -14.20 16.59
N ALA A 3 -32.29 -14.43 17.76
CA ALA A 3 -32.77 -13.37 18.64
C ALA A 3 -31.67 -12.71 19.53
N SER A 4 -30.42 -13.19 19.48
CA SER A 4 -29.33 -12.72 20.36
C SER A 4 -28.18 -12.00 19.63
N MET A 5 -28.18 -11.92 18.30
CA MET A 5 -27.15 -11.16 17.58
C MET A 5 -27.51 -9.68 17.54
N ARG A 6 -27.21 -8.96 18.62
CA ARG A 6 -27.14 -7.49 18.53
C ARG A 6 -25.97 -7.13 17.61
N PRO A 7 -26.17 -6.29 16.58
CA PRO A 7 -25.07 -5.91 15.69
C PRO A 7 -23.99 -5.20 16.50
N TYR A 8 -22.79 -5.78 16.52
CA TYR A 8 -21.63 -5.17 17.15
C TYR A 8 -21.24 -3.92 16.37
N ARG A 9 -21.29 -2.74 17.00
CA ARG A 9 -20.85 -1.48 16.37
C ARG A 9 -19.33 -1.46 16.36
N VAL A 10 -18.73 -1.63 15.18
CA VAL A 10 -17.31 -1.42 14.97
C VAL A 10 -17.07 0.10 14.90
N PRO A 11 -16.14 0.67 15.68
CA PRO A 11 -15.77 2.08 15.55
C PRO A 11 -15.35 2.40 14.11
N HIS A 12 -15.87 3.49 13.57
CA HIS A 12 -15.47 3.97 12.25
C HIS A 12 -14.06 4.55 12.33
N GLU A 13 -13.07 3.83 11.82
CA GLU A 13 -11.73 4.37 11.59
C GLU A 13 -11.69 5.06 10.22
N GLU A 14 -11.46 6.38 10.20
CA GLU A 14 -11.17 7.08 8.95
C GLU A 14 -9.83 6.59 8.37
N PRO A 15 -9.77 6.31 7.06
CA PRO A 15 -8.55 5.86 6.41
C PRO A 15 -7.50 6.99 6.39
N LYS A 16 -6.52 6.92 7.30
CA LYS A 16 -5.35 7.81 7.32
C LYS A 16 -4.41 7.48 6.17
N GLY A 17 -4.62 8.09 4.99
CA GLY A 17 -3.72 7.94 3.83
C GLY A 17 -3.56 6.50 3.33
N SER A 18 -2.54 6.22 2.52
CA SER A 18 -2.17 4.82 2.24
C SER A 18 -1.66 4.22 3.54
N ASP A 19 -2.51 3.49 4.26
CA ASP A 19 -2.14 2.80 5.48
C ASP A 19 -0.83 2.05 5.24
N ALA A 20 0.18 2.30 6.08
CA ALA A 20 1.49 1.66 5.95
C ALA A 20 1.35 0.13 5.90
N ARG A 21 0.31 -0.41 6.56
CA ARG A 21 -0.09 -1.82 6.49
C ARG A 21 -0.56 -2.23 5.10
N MET A 22 -1.40 -1.41 4.45
CA MET A 22 -1.84 -1.64 3.08
C MET A 22 -0.68 -1.59 2.09
N ALA A 23 0.25 -0.64 2.25
CA ALA A 23 1.42 -0.55 1.38
C ALA A 23 2.34 -1.77 1.55
N ALA A 24 2.53 -2.23 2.79
CA ALA A 24 3.28 -3.45 3.08
C ALA A 24 2.60 -4.70 2.51
N ALA A 25 1.29 -4.85 2.70
CA ALA A 25 0.52 -5.96 2.16
C ALA A 25 0.56 -5.98 0.62
N TYR A 26 0.39 -4.80 -0.02
CA TYR A 26 0.46 -4.67 -1.46
C TYR A 26 1.83 -5.08 -2.02
N ARG A 27 2.93 -4.61 -1.40
CA ARG A 27 4.30 -4.99 -1.78
C ARG A 27 4.54 -6.48 -1.62
N LYS A 28 4.10 -7.06 -0.50
CA LYS A 28 4.22 -8.50 -0.25
C LYS A 28 3.44 -9.32 -1.28
N ALA A 29 2.22 -8.90 -1.61
CA ALA A 29 1.40 -9.56 -2.63
C ALA A 29 1.98 -9.42 -4.05
N HIS A 30 2.75 -8.36 -4.33
CA HIS A 30 3.33 -8.10 -5.65
C HIS A 30 4.81 -8.44 -5.77
N SER A 31 5.41 -9.06 -4.77
CA SER A 31 6.80 -9.55 -4.87
C SER A 31 6.93 -10.60 -5.98
N THR A 32 8.15 -10.86 -6.42
CA THR A 32 8.44 -11.93 -7.38
C THR A 32 8.05 -13.30 -6.83
N ASP A 33 8.15 -13.45 -5.51
CA ASP A 33 8.02 -14.73 -4.82
C ASP A 33 6.58 -14.98 -4.32
N SER A 34 5.66 -14.05 -4.56
CA SER A 34 4.26 -14.20 -4.18
C SER A 34 3.58 -15.26 -5.06
N GLU A 35 3.02 -16.30 -4.45
CA GLU A 35 2.14 -17.24 -5.15
C GLU A 35 0.93 -16.51 -5.73
N ARG A 36 0.54 -16.88 -6.96
CA ARG A 36 -0.68 -16.37 -7.58
C ARG A 36 -1.87 -17.08 -6.96
N ALA A 37 -2.99 -16.37 -6.83
CA ALA A 37 -4.26 -17.00 -6.50
C ALA A 37 -4.56 -18.13 -7.51
N PRO A 38 -5.05 -19.29 -7.06
CA PRO A 38 -5.40 -20.40 -7.93
C PRO A 38 -6.42 -19.97 -8.99
N ALA A 39 -6.26 -20.48 -10.20
CA ALA A 39 -7.06 -20.06 -11.36
C ALA A 39 -8.58 -20.19 -11.12
N GLU A 40 -9.01 -21.19 -10.34
CA GLU A 40 -10.41 -21.38 -9.95
C GLU A 40 -11.01 -20.16 -9.23
N LEU A 41 -10.25 -19.49 -8.34
CA LEU A 41 -10.71 -18.27 -7.66
C LEU A 41 -10.77 -17.06 -8.61
N VAL A 42 -9.94 -17.03 -9.64
CA VAL A 42 -9.91 -15.96 -10.65
C VAL A 42 -11.05 -16.11 -11.65
N ILE A 43 -11.43 -17.35 -11.98
CA ILE A 43 -12.50 -17.68 -12.93
C ILE A 43 -13.88 -17.29 -12.39
N ILE A 44 -14.11 -17.45 -11.07
CA ILE A 44 -15.39 -17.05 -10.44
C ILE A 44 -15.64 -15.54 -10.61
N HIS A 45 -14.58 -14.73 -10.80
CA HIS A 45 -14.68 -13.27 -10.94
C HIS A 45 -14.05 -12.74 -12.24
N LYS A 46 -14.54 -13.20 -13.41
CA LYS A 46 -14.48 -12.57 -14.76
C LYS A 46 -13.26 -11.70 -15.11
N GLY A 47 -12.05 -12.01 -14.64
CA GLY A 47 -10.86 -11.20 -14.88
C GLY A 47 -10.97 -9.73 -14.40
N THR A 48 -11.87 -9.41 -13.47
CA THR A 48 -12.02 -8.05 -12.92
C THR A 48 -11.13 -7.80 -11.70
N PHE A 49 -10.52 -8.84 -11.14
CA PHE A 49 -9.64 -8.77 -9.98
C PHE A 49 -8.20 -9.18 -10.30
N CYS A 50 -7.25 -8.55 -9.61
CA CYS A 50 -5.84 -8.91 -9.67
C CYS A 50 -5.60 -10.26 -8.99
N SER A 51 -4.99 -11.21 -9.70
CA SER A 51 -4.68 -12.55 -9.17
C SER A 51 -3.62 -12.58 -8.07
N LYS A 52 -2.94 -11.45 -7.81
CA LYS A 52 -1.93 -11.33 -6.76
C LYS A 52 -2.49 -10.76 -5.45
N CYS A 53 -3.30 -9.69 -5.53
CA CYS A 53 -3.80 -8.98 -4.34
C CYS A 53 -5.31 -9.02 -4.16
N MET A 54 -6.05 -9.68 -5.06
CA MET A 54 -7.52 -9.79 -5.05
C MET A 54 -8.27 -8.45 -5.01
N MET A 55 -7.59 -7.33 -5.32
CA MET A 55 -8.24 -6.04 -5.56
C MET A 55 -8.79 -5.99 -6.98
N HIS A 56 -9.84 -5.18 -7.21
CA HIS A 56 -10.29 -4.88 -8.56
C HIS A 56 -9.12 -4.33 -9.39
N ILE A 57 -8.99 -4.73 -10.65
CA ILE A 57 -7.81 -4.42 -11.48
C ILE A 57 -7.55 -2.92 -11.58
N THR A 58 -8.59 -2.11 -11.72
CA THR A 58 -8.44 -0.65 -11.76
C THR A 58 -7.87 -0.11 -10.46
N LEU A 59 -8.38 -0.56 -9.31
CA LEU A 59 -7.88 -0.16 -7.99
C LEU A 59 -6.45 -0.63 -7.75
N CYS A 60 -6.12 -1.86 -8.13
CA CYS A 60 -4.76 -2.40 -8.03
C CYS A 60 -3.76 -1.53 -8.79
N ARG A 61 -4.09 -1.16 -10.03
CA ARG A 61 -3.22 -0.32 -10.89
C ARG A 61 -3.05 1.08 -10.32
N THR A 62 -4.15 1.75 -9.99
CA THR A 62 -4.12 3.11 -9.42
C THR A 62 -3.37 3.15 -8.10
N TYR A 63 -3.59 2.15 -7.23
CA TYR A 63 -2.86 2.04 -5.97
C TYR A 63 -1.36 1.85 -6.20
N GLY A 64 -0.96 0.93 -7.09
CA GLY A 64 0.44 0.70 -7.42
C GLY A 64 1.16 1.89 -8.05
N GLU A 65 0.46 2.70 -8.85
CA GLU A 65 0.99 3.96 -9.39
C GLU A 65 1.17 5.02 -8.30
N ASN A 66 0.18 5.20 -7.45
CA ASN A 66 0.24 6.16 -6.35
C ASN A 66 1.32 5.78 -5.34
N LEU A 67 1.46 4.49 -5.03
CA LEU A 67 2.52 3.99 -4.15
C LEU A 67 3.90 4.28 -4.73
N ARG A 68 4.13 4.03 -6.03
CA ARG A 68 5.40 4.36 -6.69
C ARG A 68 5.71 5.86 -6.66
N LYS A 69 4.72 6.72 -6.90
CA LYS A 69 4.87 8.18 -6.81
C LYS A 69 5.24 8.62 -5.39
N ALA A 70 4.56 8.08 -4.38
CA ALA A 70 4.85 8.36 -2.98
C ALA A 70 6.27 7.91 -2.57
N GLU A 71 6.69 6.73 -3.00
CA GLU A 71 8.04 6.21 -2.74
C GLU A 71 9.13 7.04 -3.44
N ALA A 72 8.89 7.49 -4.68
CA ALA A 72 9.80 8.41 -5.37
C ALA A 72 9.93 9.74 -4.63
N ALA A 73 8.81 10.36 -4.27
CA ALA A 73 8.81 11.61 -3.50
C ALA A 73 9.48 11.46 -2.13
N ALA A 74 9.31 10.31 -1.45
CA ALA A 74 9.99 10.03 -0.20
C ALA A 74 11.51 9.93 -0.36
N ARG A 75 11.99 9.28 -1.43
CA ARG A 75 13.42 9.20 -1.77
C ARG A 75 14.01 10.58 -2.05
N ASP A 76 13.35 11.38 -2.87
CA ASP A 76 13.83 12.73 -3.23
C ASP A 76 13.93 13.64 -1.99
N ASN A 77 12.92 13.58 -1.10
CA ASN A 77 12.94 14.29 0.17
C ASN A 77 14.09 13.82 1.08
N ALA A 78 14.42 12.53 1.10
CA ALA A 78 15.54 12.01 1.88
C ALA A 78 16.88 12.56 1.36
N ILE A 79 17.06 12.61 0.04
CA ILE A 79 18.26 13.18 -0.59
C ILE A 79 18.42 14.66 -0.25
N LEU A 80 17.32 15.44 -0.33
CA LEU A 80 17.33 16.86 0.02
C LEU A 80 17.67 17.07 1.49
N LYS A 81 17.11 16.27 2.41
CA LYS A 81 17.45 16.31 3.84
C LYS A 81 18.93 16.03 4.08
N GLN A 82 19.49 15.00 3.43
CA GLN A 82 20.90 14.67 3.57
C GLN A 82 21.81 15.79 3.04
N LYS A 83 21.48 16.39 1.89
CA LYS A 83 22.21 17.54 1.36
C LYS A 83 22.17 18.73 2.31
N ASN A 84 21.00 19.03 2.89
CA ASN A 84 20.85 20.12 3.84
C ASN A 84 21.67 19.87 5.12
N GLN A 85 21.67 18.64 5.65
CA GLN A 85 22.50 18.25 6.80
C GLN A 85 23.99 18.44 6.51
N ASN A 86 24.45 18.04 5.32
CA ASN A 86 25.85 18.21 4.92
C ASN A 86 26.25 19.69 4.79
N ILE A 87 25.34 20.56 4.31
CA ILE A 87 25.60 22.00 4.24
C ILE A 87 25.71 22.58 5.65
N GLN A 88 24.79 22.25 6.55
CA GLN A 88 24.82 22.72 7.94
C GLN A 88 26.11 22.28 8.66
N HIS A 89 26.54 21.04 8.46
CA HIS A 89 27.80 20.56 9.04
C HIS A 89 29.05 21.27 8.49
N LYS A 90 29.03 21.70 7.21
CA LYS A 90 30.12 22.51 6.63
C LYS A 90 30.14 23.93 7.20
N LEU A 91 28.96 24.54 7.38
CA LEU A 91 28.82 25.87 7.96
C LEU A 91 29.21 25.90 9.44
N ALA A 92 28.95 24.83 10.19
CA ALA A 92 29.30 24.73 11.61
C ALA A 92 30.80 24.51 11.90
N ASN A 93 31.58 24.10 10.89
CA ASN A 93 33.01 23.80 11.00
C ASN A 93 33.89 24.85 10.28
N GLN A 94 33.32 25.98 9.88
CA GLN A 94 34.04 27.17 9.39
C GLN A 94 34.06 28.24 10.48
#